data_AF-A0A2R6XMQ8-F1
#
_entry.id   AF-A0A2R6XMQ8-F1
#
_cell.length_a   1.000
_cell.length_b   1.000
_cell.length_c   1.000
_cell.angle_alpha   90.00
_cell.angle_beta   90.00
_cell.angle_gamma   90.00
#
_symmetry.space_group_name_H-M   'P 1'
#
loop_
_entity.id
_entity.type
_entity.pdbx_description
1 polymer ?
#
loop_
_entity_poly.entity_id
_entity_poly.type
_entity_poly.pdbx_seq_one_letter_code
_entity_poly.pdbx_strand_id
1 'polypeptide(L)'
;MAPVGSLASSAACVASTSTVAKLTPVLRSHRQAQWRSPLRVCASASISEEGAGSVVNRRQACLEMATVLASSVAALAVKPGDAMAREVEVGSYLPQAAEDPSFVQFKASTKDTPALRAGNVMPYQFILPPTWKQERVANILSGNYCQPKCAEPWVEVKFGDDKQGALQVVAAPMVRLTNKPNATIEEIGNPEKILSSLGQFVTGNSFDPEEVIETSVERRGDQTFYTYQLETPFAKTGQHNLATATAKGSVVMLFVVSATDKQWQASEKLLRTILESFGV
;
A
#
# COMPACT_ATOMS: atom_id res chain seq x y z
N MET A 1 -24.22 -75.94 30.57
CA MET A 1 -25.34 -75.30 29.86
C MET A 1 -24.80 -74.70 28.57
N ALA A 2 -25.51 -74.99 27.48
CA ALA A 2 -25.19 -74.73 26.08
C ALA A 2 -25.27 -73.21 25.71
N PRO A 3 -25.18 -72.78 24.43
CA PRO A 3 -23.91 -72.51 23.75
C PRO A 3 -23.90 -71.22 22.88
N VAL A 4 -22.76 -71.00 22.23
CA VAL A 4 -22.46 -70.39 20.92
C VAL A 4 -23.65 -70.04 20.01
N GLY A 5 -23.63 -68.83 19.43
CA GLY A 5 -24.43 -68.42 18.26
C GLY A 5 -23.60 -67.55 17.30
N SER A 6 -23.42 -68.05 16.09
CA SER A 6 -22.61 -67.53 14.99
C SER A 6 -23.49 -67.30 13.75
N LEU A 7 -23.13 -66.30 12.94
CA LEU A 7 -23.30 -66.13 11.48
C LEU A 7 -24.65 -66.40 10.78
N ALA A 8 -25.15 -65.39 10.05
CA ALA A 8 -25.64 -65.39 8.65
C ALA A 8 -26.26 -64.00 8.37
N SER A 9 -25.77 -63.13 7.47
CA SER A 9 -25.66 -63.20 6.01
C SER A 9 -26.98 -63.56 5.30
N SER A 10 -27.64 -62.56 4.71
CA SER A 10 -28.25 -62.70 3.39
C SER A 10 -28.51 -61.35 2.74
N ALA A 11 -27.88 -61.19 1.58
CA ALA A 11 -28.13 -60.19 0.58
C ALA A 11 -29.53 -60.36 -0.06
N ALA A 12 -30.11 -59.25 -0.50
CA ALA A 12 -31.07 -59.24 -1.59
C ALA A 12 -30.66 -58.15 -2.58
N CYS A 13 -30.15 -58.60 -3.72
CA CYS A 13 -29.97 -57.86 -4.96
C CYS A 13 -31.33 -57.52 -5.57
N VAL A 14 -31.49 -56.31 -6.13
CA VAL A 14 -32.26 -56.11 -7.37
C VAL A 14 -31.53 -55.09 -8.26
N ALA A 15 -31.34 -55.54 -9.51
CA ALA A 15 -30.78 -54.91 -10.70
C ALA A 15 -31.34 -53.50 -11.00
N SER A 16 -30.52 -52.51 -11.34
CA SER A 16 -29.92 -52.21 -12.67
C SER A 16 -30.93 -51.90 -13.78
N THR A 17 -31.00 -50.63 -14.18
CA THR A 17 -31.05 -50.21 -15.58
C THR A 17 -30.25 -48.92 -15.77
N SER A 18 -29.00 -49.10 -16.21
CA SER A 18 -28.21 -48.09 -16.90
C SER A 18 -28.66 -48.01 -18.35
N THR A 19 -29.02 -46.83 -18.85
CA THR A 19 -29.12 -46.59 -20.30
C THR A 19 -28.03 -45.61 -20.71
N VAL A 20 -27.04 -46.16 -21.43
CA VAL A 20 -26.03 -45.42 -22.17
C VAL A 20 -26.64 -45.02 -23.50
N ALA A 21 -26.60 -43.73 -23.85
CA ALA A 21 -26.76 -43.26 -25.23
C ALA A 21 -25.61 -42.31 -25.56
N LYS A 22 -24.84 -42.65 -26.59
CA LYS A 22 -23.73 -41.88 -27.15
C LYS A 22 -24.20 -41.07 -28.37
N LEU A 23 -23.81 -39.78 -28.39
CA LEU A 23 -23.26 -38.95 -29.51
C LEU A 23 -24.13 -38.77 -30.79
N THR A 24 -24.29 -37.63 -31.48
CA THR A 24 -23.76 -36.24 -31.55
C THR A 24 -24.72 -35.42 -32.50
N PRO A 25 -24.38 -34.24 -33.09
CA PRO A 25 -24.68 -32.89 -32.59
C PRO A 25 -25.58 -32.05 -33.53
N VAL A 26 -26.35 -31.09 -33.00
CA VAL A 26 -26.91 -29.98 -33.82
C VAL A 26 -26.90 -28.67 -33.02
N LEU A 27 -26.28 -27.65 -33.60
CA LEU A 27 -26.24 -26.25 -33.17
C LEU A 27 -27.65 -25.63 -33.07
N ARG A 28 -27.91 -24.79 -32.05
CA ARG A 28 -28.51 -23.46 -32.27
C ARG A 28 -28.43 -22.51 -31.05
N SER A 29 -27.75 -21.40 -31.32
CA SER A 29 -27.56 -20.10 -30.65
C SER A 29 -28.36 -19.70 -29.39
N HIS A 30 -27.60 -19.19 -28.42
CA HIS A 30 -27.98 -18.23 -27.40
C HIS A 30 -28.54 -16.91 -27.97
N ARG A 31 -29.63 -16.41 -27.36
CA ARG A 31 -30.05 -14.99 -27.44
C ARG A 31 -29.46 -14.25 -26.24
N GLN A 32 -28.48 -13.38 -26.49
CA GLN A 32 -28.06 -12.32 -25.58
C GLN A 32 -28.91 -11.06 -25.86
N ALA A 33 -29.48 -10.48 -24.81
CA ALA A 33 -30.07 -9.16 -24.84
C ALA A 33 -28.95 -8.12 -24.74
N GLN A 34 -28.70 -7.41 -25.84
CA GLN A 34 -27.74 -6.31 -25.91
C GLN A 34 -28.50 -5.04 -26.32
N TRP A 35 -28.46 -4.05 -25.44
CA TRP A 35 -28.98 -2.71 -25.68
C TRP A 35 -28.02 -1.97 -26.62
N ARG A 36 -28.52 -1.49 -27.76
CA ARG A 36 -27.76 -0.70 -28.74
C ARG A 36 -28.30 0.73 -28.80
N SER A 37 -27.41 1.70 -28.65
CA SER A 37 -27.58 3.11 -29.02
C SER A 37 -27.45 3.27 -30.55
N PRO A 38 -28.18 4.20 -31.19
CA PRO A 38 -27.96 4.49 -32.61
C PRO A 38 -27.01 5.70 -32.81
N LEU A 39 -25.93 5.45 -33.55
CA LEU A 39 -25.16 6.46 -34.27
C LEU A 39 -25.85 6.73 -35.63
N ARG A 40 -26.02 8.02 -35.98
CA ARG A 40 -26.42 8.49 -37.31
C ARG A 40 -25.18 8.74 -38.16
N VAL A 41 -25.17 8.22 -39.40
CA VAL A 41 -24.29 8.67 -40.50
C VAL A 41 -25.13 8.82 -41.78
N CYS A 42 -24.67 9.76 -42.59
CA CYS A 42 -25.26 10.50 -43.71
C CYS A 42 -25.89 9.72 -44.88
N ALA A 43 -26.80 10.41 -45.57
CA ALA A 43 -27.12 10.18 -46.98
C ALA A 43 -26.95 11.50 -47.75
N SER A 44 -26.18 11.44 -48.82
CA SER A 44 -25.88 12.49 -49.80
C SER A 44 -26.91 12.51 -50.93
N ALA A 45 -27.20 13.70 -51.45
CA ALA A 45 -27.89 13.90 -52.73
C ALA A 45 -26.97 14.67 -53.68
N SER A 46 -26.87 14.16 -54.90
CA SER A 46 -26.04 14.60 -56.02
C SER A 46 -26.87 15.36 -57.05
N ILE A 47 -26.33 16.45 -57.62
CA ILE A 47 -26.67 16.96 -58.96
C ILE A 47 -25.37 17.46 -59.63
N SER A 48 -25.24 17.08 -60.91
CA SER A 48 -24.24 17.30 -61.96
C SER A 48 -23.97 18.80 -62.27
N GLU A 49 -22.97 19.27 -63.03
CA GLU A 49 -22.43 18.87 -64.35
C GLU A 49 -21.07 19.58 -64.65
N GLU A 50 -20.25 18.90 -65.46
CA GLU A 50 -19.25 19.31 -66.48
C GLU A 50 -18.37 20.58 -66.41
N GLY A 51 -17.09 20.40 -66.79
CA GLY A 51 -16.28 21.46 -67.42
C GLY A 51 -14.76 21.37 -67.23
N ALA A 52 -14.04 20.87 -68.24
CA ALA A 52 -12.58 20.77 -68.29
C ALA A 52 -11.87 22.12 -68.49
N GLY A 53 -10.59 22.22 -68.06
CA GLY A 53 -9.67 23.25 -68.57
C GLY A 53 -8.51 23.62 -67.64
N SER A 54 -7.29 23.18 -67.97
CA SER A 54 -6.05 23.61 -67.31
C SER A 54 -5.60 24.99 -67.81
N VAL A 55 -5.15 25.88 -66.91
CA VAL A 55 -4.21 26.98 -67.26
C VAL A 55 -3.27 27.25 -66.07
N VAL A 56 -1.97 27.32 -66.36
CA VAL A 56 -0.85 27.68 -65.46
C VAL A 56 -0.47 29.17 -65.65
N ASN A 57 0.23 29.74 -64.65
CA ASN A 57 1.03 31.00 -64.58
C ASN A 57 0.35 32.16 -63.82
N ARG A 58 1.03 33.08 -63.12
CA ARG A 58 2.46 33.43 -62.98
C ARG A 58 2.64 34.35 -61.76
N ARG A 59 3.75 34.14 -61.03
CA ARG A 59 4.61 35.08 -60.28
C ARG A 59 4.26 36.59 -60.32
N GLN A 60 4.31 37.24 -59.14
CA GLN A 60 4.87 38.59 -58.80
C GLN A 60 4.13 39.14 -57.55
N ALA A 61 4.72 39.84 -56.59
CA ALA A 61 6.08 40.34 -56.35
C ALA A 61 6.24 40.71 -54.86
N CYS A 62 7.51 40.82 -54.43
CA CYS A 62 8.01 41.13 -53.10
C CYS A 62 7.95 42.64 -52.71
N LEU A 63 8.27 42.90 -51.43
CA LEU A 63 8.99 44.09 -50.88
C LEU A 63 8.16 45.43 -50.80
N GLU A 64 8.12 46.27 -49.76
CA GLU A 64 9.07 46.68 -48.71
C GLU A 64 8.41 47.46 -47.53
N MET A 65 9.08 47.37 -46.36
CA MET A 65 9.41 48.42 -45.35
C MET A 65 8.32 49.21 -44.57
N ALA A 66 8.32 49.08 -43.23
CA ALA A 66 8.74 50.15 -42.31
C ALA A 66 8.54 49.79 -40.81
N THR A 67 9.66 49.60 -40.12
CA THR A 67 9.96 49.97 -38.72
C THR A 67 8.79 50.25 -37.76
N VAL A 68 8.58 49.37 -36.78
CA VAL A 68 7.98 49.72 -35.48
C VAL A 68 8.85 49.15 -34.34
N LEU A 69 9.13 50.05 -33.41
CA LEU A 69 9.98 49.99 -32.23
C LEU A 69 9.89 48.68 -31.43
N ALA A 70 11.04 48.04 -31.24
CA ALA A 70 11.23 46.93 -30.32
C ALA A 70 10.98 47.40 -28.88
N SER A 71 9.78 47.11 -28.37
CA SER A 71 9.48 47.21 -26.93
C SER A 71 10.16 46.07 -26.19
N SER A 72 11.11 46.44 -25.35
CA SER A 72 11.76 45.62 -24.34
C SER A 72 10.74 45.16 -23.29
N VAL A 73 10.10 44.00 -23.52
CA VAL A 73 9.44 43.26 -22.44
C VAL A 73 10.53 42.50 -21.69
N ALA A 74 11.00 43.10 -20.60
CA ALA A 74 11.84 42.43 -19.62
C ALA A 74 11.11 41.17 -19.15
N ALA A 75 11.63 40.01 -19.50
CA ALA A 75 11.19 38.74 -18.94
C ALA A 75 11.45 38.79 -17.42
N LEU A 76 10.39 39.01 -16.65
CA LEU A 76 10.36 38.72 -15.22
C LEU A 76 10.59 37.22 -15.08
N ALA A 77 11.86 36.83 -14.95
CA ALA A 77 12.25 35.54 -14.45
C ALA A 77 11.80 35.46 -12.99
N VAL A 78 10.55 35.08 -12.79
CA VAL A 78 10.08 34.56 -11.51
C VAL A 78 10.91 33.31 -11.27
N LYS A 79 11.96 33.45 -10.46
CA LYS A 79 12.60 32.29 -9.86
C LYS A 79 11.49 31.53 -9.15
N PRO A 80 11.27 30.24 -9.44
CA PRO A 80 10.44 29.42 -8.57
C PRO A 80 11.05 29.57 -7.18
N GLY A 81 10.31 30.17 -6.25
CA GLY A 81 10.66 30.08 -4.86
C GLY A 81 10.60 28.60 -4.55
N ASP A 82 11.75 27.98 -4.31
CA ASP A 82 11.81 26.68 -3.68
C ASP A 82 11.06 26.81 -2.36
N ALA A 83 9.80 26.36 -2.36
CA ALA A 83 9.09 26.04 -1.14
C ALA A 83 9.78 24.81 -0.56
N MET A 84 10.99 25.01 -0.02
CA MET A 84 11.66 24.11 0.90
C MET A 84 10.79 24.09 2.15
N ALA A 85 9.73 23.27 2.09
CA ALA A 85 8.88 22.97 3.21
C ALA A 85 9.80 22.47 4.32
N ARG A 86 9.97 23.29 5.36
CA ARG A 86 10.98 23.11 6.38
C ARG A 86 10.69 21.78 7.09
N GLU A 87 11.49 20.79 6.79
CA GLU A 87 11.49 19.51 7.47
C GLU A 87 12.00 19.77 8.90
N VAL A 88 11.08 19.79 9.87
CA VAL A 88 11.36 20.22 11.24
C VAL A 88 11.84 19.04 12.06
N GLU A 89 12.96 19.22 12.76
CA GLU A 89 13.47 18.24 13.72
C GLU A 89 12.48 18.04 14.88
N VAL A 90 12.23 16.79 15.23
CA VAL A 90 11.22 16.41 16.22
C VAL A 90 11.54 16.93 17.62
N GLY A 91 12.82 17.14 17.93
CA GLY A 91 13.29 17.70 19.20
C GLY A 91 12.83 19.13 19.46
N SER A 92 12.37 19.85 18.44
CA SER A 92 11.88 21.23 18.61
C SER A 92 10.44 21.34 19.12
N TYR A 93 9.64 20.27 19.01
CA TYR A 93 8.22 20.30 19.36
C TYR A 93 7.69 19.09 20.14
N LEU A 94 8.40 17.96 20.13
CA LEU A 94 8.03 16.79 20.94
C LEU A 94 8.61 16.89 22.36
N PRO A 95 7.89 16.41 23.38
CA PRO A 95 8.40 16.35 24.75
C PRO A 95 9.49 15.28 24.88
N GLN A 96 10.41 15.46 25.83
CA GLN A 96 11.40 14.44 26.19
C GLN A 96 10.72 13.19 26.73
N ALA A 97 11.30 12.02 26.44
CA ALA A 97 10.81 10.76 26.97
C ALA A 97 11.05 10.66 28.48
N ALA A 98 10.09 10.04 29.19
CA ALA A 98 10.14 9.95 30.64
C ALA A 98 11.26 9.03 31.16
N GLU A 99 11.58 7.98 30.39
CA GLU A 99 12.57 6.96 30.79
C GLU A 99 14.00 7.37 30.41
N ASP A 100 14.19 7.98 29.25
CA ASP A 100 15.49 8.44 28.76
C ASP A 100 15.38 9.86 28.15
N PRO A 101 15.91 10.90 28.82
CA PRO A 101 15.90 12.28 28.33
C PRO A 101 16.65 12.51 27.00
N SER A 102 17.45 11.52 26.55
CA SER A 102 18.16 11.56 25.28
C SER A 102 17.22 11.40 24.08
N PHE A 103 16.01 10.90 24.32
CA PHE A 103 14.97 10.71 23.31
C PHE A 103 13.79 11.66 23.54
N VAL A 104 13.02 11.87 22.49
CA VAL A 104 11.69 12.49 22.56
C VAL A 104 10.61 11.45 22.36
N GLN A 105 9.43 11.71 22.92
CA GLN A 105 8.30 10.81 22.83
C GLN A 105 7.29 11.32 21.80
N PHE A 106 6.99 10.48 20.80
CA PHE A 106 5.87 10.68 19.92
C PHE A 106 4.66 9.95 20.48
N LYS A 107 3.55 10.66 20.67
CA LYS A 107 2.26 10.09 21.07
C LYS A 107 1.20 10.51 20.07
N ALA A 108 0.73 9.54 19.29
CA ALA A 108 -0.23 9.77 18.24
C ALA A 108 -1.58 10.23 18.82
N SER A 109 -2.14 11.26 18.22
CA SER A 109 -3.38 11.91 18.60
C SER A 109 -4.31 12.05 17.40
N THR A 110 -5.57 12.40 17.66
CA THR A 110 -6.53 12.68 16.58
C THR A 110 -6.12 13.85 15.69
N LYS A 111 -5.08 14.62 15.99
CA LYS A 111 -4.61 15.69 15.10
C LYS A 111 -3.66 15.18 14.01
N ASP A 112 -3.00 14.06 14.25
CA ASP A 112 -1.85 13.62 13.45
C ASP A 112 -2.26 12.95 12.14
N THR A 113 -3.23 12.04 12.18
CA THR A 113 -3.65 11.27 10.98
C THR A 113 -5.17 11.28 10.76
N PRO A 114 -5.64 11.17 9.51
CA PRO A 114 -7.06 10.97 9.23
C PRO A 114 -7.65 9.73 9.91
N ALA A 115 -6.86 8.66 10.07
CA ALA A 115 -7.33 7.41 10.66
C ALA A 115 -7.60 7.55 12.17
N LEU A 116 -6.74 8.28 12.89
CA LEU A 116 -6.95 8.63 14.29
C LEU A 116 -8.17 9.54 14.46
N ARG A 117 -8.39 10.51 13.55
CA ARG A 117 -9.63 11.33 13.55
C ARG A 117 -10.89 10.50 13.38
N ALA A 118 -10.83 9.50 12.51
CA ALA A 118 -11.94 8.61 12.23
C ALA A 118 -12.18 7.57 13.35
N GLY A 119 -11.26 7.42 14.30
CA GLY A 119 -11.33 6.42 15.37
C GLY A 119 -11.11 4.98 14.90
N ASN A 120 -10.55 4.78 13.71
CA ASN A 120 -10.27 3.44 13.16
C ASN A 120 -8.92 2.89 13.64
N VAL A 121 -7.99 3.78 13.97
CA VAL A 121 -6.68 3.44 14.55
C VAL A 121 -6.68 3.89 16.01
N MET A 122 -6.19 3.03 16.90
CA MET A 122 -5.99 3.39 18.30
C MET A 122 -4.72 4.23 18.45
N PRO A 123 -4.68 5.19 19.40
CA PRO A 123 -3.46 5.95 19.70
C PRO A 123 -2.28 5.02 19.98
N TYR A 124 -1.12 5.34 19.42
CA TYR A 124 0.13 4.61 19.61
C TYR A 124 1.25 5.58 20.00
N GLN A 125 2.35 5.06 20.51
CA GLN A 125 3.48 5.84 20.95
C GLN A 125 4.80 5.10 20.75
N PHE A 126 5.88 5.87 20.66
CA PHE A 126 7.26 5.38 20.58
C PHE A 126 8.21 6.54 20.86
N ILE A 127 9.50 6.24 20.98
CA ILE A 127 10.54 7.24 21.18
C ILE A 127 11.38 7.44 19.91
N LEU A 128 11.94 8.63 19.76
CA LEU A 128 12.77 9.02 18.63
C LEU A 128 13.94 9.87 19.12
N PRO A 129 15.10 9.84 18.44
CA PRO A 129 16.15 10.82 18.68
C PRO A 129 15.66 12.23 18.30
N PRO A 130 16.01 13.27 19.06
CA PRO A 130 15.54 14.64 18.81
C PRO A 130 15.97 15.20 17.45
N THR A 131 17.04 14.67 16.86
CA THR A 131 17.59 15.10 15.56
C THR A 131 16.82 14.57 14.36
N TRP A 132 15.96 13.57 14.55
CA TRP A 132 15.16 13.01 13.46
C TRP A 132 14.13 14.03 12.98
N LYS A 133 13.66 13.86 11.77
CA LYS A 133 12.65 14.74 11.20
C LYS A 133 11.40 13.95 10.84
N GLN A 134 10.26 14.62 10.93
CA GLN A 134 9.01 14.04 10.47
C GLN A 134 8.88 14.24 8.95
N GLU A 135 8.81 13.12 8.23
CA GLU A 135 8.66 13.13 6.79
C GLU A 135 7.19 13.24 6.37
N ARG A 136 6.95 13.85 5.21
CA ARG A 136 5.60 13.95 4.65
C ARG A 136 5.16 12.60 4.08
N VAL A 137 4.04 12.08 4.59
CA VAL A 137 3.34 10.97 3.95
C VAL A 137 2.57 11.49 2.73
N ALA A 138 2.84 10.92 1.56
CA ALA A 138 2.10 11.25 0.34
C ALA A 138 0.61 10.94 0.54
N ASN A 139 -0.27 11.83 0.07
CA ASN A 139 -1.71 11.70 0.30
C ASN A 139 -2.29 10.37 -0.23
N ILE A 140 -1.72 9.86 -1.32
CA ILE A 140 -2.09 8.57 -1.92
C ILE A 140 -1.71 7.35 -1.06
N LEU A 141 -0.68 7.47 -0.21
CA LEU A 141 -0.22 6.41 0.70
C LEU A 141 -0.85 6.54 2.09
N SER A 142 -1.41 7.71 2.39
CA SER A 142 -2.15 7.95 3.62
C SER A 142 -3.57 7.39 3.52
N GLY A 143 -4.17 7.05 4.66
CA GLY A 143 -5.56 6.58 4.70
C GLY A 143 -6.61 7.63 4.31
N ASN A 144 -6.22 8.86 3.95
CA ASN A 144 -7.12 10.01 3.81
C ASN A 144 -8.31 9.77 2.86
N TYR A 145 -8.11 9.06 1.75
CA TYR A 145 -9.18 8.81 0.77
C TYR A 145 -10.13 7.67 1.15
N CYS A 146 -9.72 6.79 2.07
CA CYS A 146 -10.45 5.57 2.38
C CYS A 146 -11.04 5.55 3.80
N GLN A 147 -10.66 6.47 4.68
CA GLN A 147 -11.28 6.52 6.01
C GLN A 147 -12.80 6.80 5.92
N PRO A 148 -13.61 6.14 6.77
CA PRO A 148 -13.24 5.24 7.88
C PRO A 148 -13.02 3.77 7.48
N LYS A 149 -13.19 3.39 6.21
CA LYS A 149 -13.17 2.00 5.74
C LYS A 149 -12.14 1.80 4.62
N CYS A 150 -10.90 1.54 5.02
CA CYS A 150 -9.84 1.20 4.09
C CYS A 150 -9.82 -0.31 3.80
N ALA A 151 -9.63 -0.66 2.54
CA ALA A 151 -9.46 -2.04 2.09
C ALA A 151 -7.98 -2.45 1.97
N GLU A 152 -7.11 -1.47 1.78
CA GLU A 152 -5.66 -1.65 1.65
C GLU A 152 -4.94 -1.02 2.84
N PRO A 153 -3.76 -1.52 3.24
CA PRO A 153 -2.92 -0.88 4.24
C PRO A 153 -2.44 0.50 3.81
N TRP A 154 -2.27 1.38 4.78
CA TRP A 154 -1.84 2.76 4.57
C TRP A 154 -0.75 3.15 5.56
N VAL A 155 0.00 4.19 5.23
CA VAL A 155 1.03 4.77 6.09
C VAL A 155 0.40 5.83 6.99
N GLU A 156 0.60 5.71 8.29
CA GLU A 156 0.18 6.69 9.29
C GLU A 156 1.17 7.85 9.38
N VAL A 157 2.43 7.55 9.70
CA VAL A 157 3.50 8.54 9.90
C VAL A 157 4.84 8.00 9.41
N LYS A 158 5.75 8.92 9.06
CA LYS A 158 7.14 8.63 8.67
C LYS A 158 8.09 9.58 9.37
N PHE A 159 9.24 9.05 9.77
CA PHE A 159 10.34 9.81 10.36
C PHE A 159 11.66 9.31 9.79
N GLY A 160 12.66 10.18 9.71
CA GLY A 160 13.95 9.79 9.18
C GLY A 160 15.09 10.73 9.57
N ASP A 161 16.29 10.18 9.44
CA ASP A 161 17.56 10.89 9.47
C ASP A 161 18.51 10.26 8.45
N ASP A 162 19.13 11.10 7.61
CA ASP A 162 19.99 10.65 6.52
C ASP A 162 21.20 9.82 6.99
N LYS A 163 21.60 9.92 8.26
CA LYS A 163 22.76 9.24 8.84
C LYS A 163 22.40 8.03 9.69
N GLN A 164 21.18 7.94 10.20
CA GLN A 164 20.77 6.88 11.14
C GLN A 164 19.78 5.89 10.54
N GLY A 165 18.85 6.33 9.69
CA GLY A 165 17.83 5.46 9.10
C GLY A 165 16.45 6.13 9.02
N ALA A 166 15.44 5.32 8.78
CA ALA A 166 14.05 5.76 8.66
C ALA A 166 13.11 4.88 9.48
N LEU A 167 11.94 5.42 9.78
CA LEU A 167 10.86 4.78 10.51
C LEU A 167 9.53 5.08 9.83
N GLN A 168 8.67 4.08 9.75
CA GLN A 168 7.30 4.26 9.28
C GLN A 168 6.33 3.41 10.08
N VAL A 169 5.15 3.96 10.32
CA VAL A 169 4.03 3.22 10.92
C VAL A 169 3.00 2.97 9.84
N VAL A 170 2.66 1.70 9.65
CA VAL A 170 1.68 1.24 8.66
C VAL A 170 0.52 0.62 9.41
N ALA A 171 -0.71 0.98 9.03
CA ALA A 171 -1.92 0.34 9.54
C ALA A 171 -2.53 -0.52 8.43
N ALA A 172 -2.81 -1.77 8.75
CA ALA A 172 -3.47 -2.73 7.87
C ALA A 172 -4.87 -3.05 8.39
N PRO A 173 -5.91 -2.98 7.54
CA PRO A 173 -7.26 -3.30 7.97
C PRO A 173 -7.37 -4.80 8.26
N MET A 174 -7.86 -5.16 9.45
CA MET A 174 -7.90 -6.55 9.91
C MET A 174 -8.75 -7.46 9.01
N VAL A 175 -9.78 -6.90 8.36
CA VAL A 175 -10.64 -7.61 7.39
C VAL A 175 -9.88 -8.17 6.18
N ARG A 176 -8.66 -7.68 5.93
CA ARG A 176 -7.78 -8.23 4.88
C ARG A 176 -7.06 -9.50 5.32
N LEU A 177 -6.89 -9.69 6.63
CA LEU A 177 -6.09 -10.77 7.22
C LEU A 177 -6.96 -11.87 7.83
N THR A 178 -8.15 -11.54 8.31
CA THR A 178 -9.09 -12.48 8.91
C THR A 178 -10.55 -12.01 8.78
N ASN A 179 -11.48 -12.96 8.82
CA ASN A 179 -12.92 -12.68 8.86
C ASN A 179 -13.44 -12.42 10.28
N LYS A 180 -12.61 -12.62 11.31
CA LYS A 180 -13.00 -12.42 12.70
C LYS A 180 -12.79 -10.95 13.10
N PRO A 181 -13.84 -10.23 13.54
CA PRO A 181 -13.68 -8.86 14.02
C PRO A 181 -12.93 -8.83 15.35
N ASN A 182 -12.06 -7.83 15.54
CA ASN A 182 -11.29 -7.59 16.76
C ASN A 182 -10.50 -8.82 17.24
N ALA A 183 -9.99 -9.62 16.30
CA ALA A 183 -9.14 -10.75 16.58
C ALA A 183 -7.78 -10.30 17.15
N THR A 184 -7.22 -11.08 18.08
CA THR A 184 -5.84 -10.85 18.52
C THR A 184 -4.87 -11.28 17.42
N ILE A 185 -3.62 -10.81 17.46
CA ILE A 185 -2.67 -11.10 16.38
C ILE A 185 -2.41 -12.60 16.21
N GLU A 186 -2.45 -13.36 17.31
CA GLU A 186 -2.30 -14.81 17.33
C GLU A 186 -3.47 -15.56 16.68
N GLU A 187 -4.68 -15.00 16.77
CA GLU A 187 -5.86 -15.54 16.10
C GLU A 187 -5.86 -15.26 14.59
N ILE A 188 -5.18 -14.19 14.17
CA ILE A 188 -4.99 -13.88 12.75
C ILE A 188 -4.04 -14.89 12.12
N GLY A 189 -2.92 -15.20 12.79
CA GLY A 189 -1.93 -16.14 12.30
C GLY A 189 -0.64 -16.16 13.09
N ASN A 190 0.24 -17.08 12.74
CA ASN A 190 1.64 -17.07 13.17
C ASN A 190 2.40 -15.89 12.53
N PRO A 191 3.58 -15.52 13.08
CA PRO A 191 4.39 -14.41 12.56
C PRO A 191 4.64 -14.49 11.05
N GLU A 192 4.85 -15.69 10.49
CA GLU A 192 5.12 -15.90 9.07
C GLU A 192 3.89 -15.59 8.20
N LYS A 193 2.67 -15.90 8.66
CA LYS A 193 1.43 -15.56 7.94
C LYS A 193 1.20 -14.04 7.91
N ILE A 194 1.50 -13.35 9.00
CA ILE A 194 1.41 -11.88 9.04
C ILE A 194 2.42 -11.27 8.05
N LEU A 195 3.67 -11.75 8.07
CA LEU A 195 4.72 -11.23 7.21
C LEU A 195 4.50 -11.56 5.73
N SER A 196 4.00 -12.74 5.37
CA SER A 196 3.63 -13.04 3.98
C SER A 196 2.54 -12.11 3.43
N SER A 197 1.67 -11.58 4.29
CA SER A 197 0.59 -10.65 3.89
C SER A 197 1.04 -9.19 3.87
N LEU A 198 1.98 -8.81 4.76
CA LEU A 198 2.37 -7.43 5.00
C LEU A 198 3.84 -7.12 4.68
N GLY A 199 4.64 -8.10 4.27
CA GLY A 199 6.09 -7.98 4.09
C GLY A 199 6.50 -6.95 3.04
N GLN A 200 5.70 -6.77 1.99
CA GLN A 200 5.91 -5.71 1.00
C GLN A 200 5.90 -4.29 1.60
N PHE A 201 5.24 -4.10 2.76
CA PHE A 201 5.23 -2.82 3.47
C PHE A 201 6.43 -2.66 4.40
N VAL A 202 7.17 -3.75 4.69
CA VAL A 202 8.46 -3.71 5.38
C VAL A 202 9.56 -3.32 4.38
N THR A 203 9.61 -3.97 3.23
CA THR A 203 10.66 -3.76 2.19
C THR A 203 10.36 -2.59 1.24
N GLY A 204 9.10 -2.18 1.15
CA GLY A 204 8.62 -1.13 0.26
C GLY A 204 8.44 -1.56 -1.20
N ASN A 205 8.63 -2.85 -1.52
CA ASN A 205 8.43 -3.43 -2.85
C ASN A 205 7.95 -4.89 -2.76
N SER A 206 8.85 -5.86 -2.93
CA SER A 206 8.57 -7.29 -2.86
C SER A 206 9.10 -7.87 -1.55
N PHE A 207 8.55 -9.00 -1.13
CA PHE A 207 8.99 -9.71 0.05
C PHE A 207 9.34 -11.15 -0.32
N ASP A 208 10.52 -11.60 0.11
CA ASP A 208 10.94 -12.99 0.04
C ASP A 208 11.12 -13.56 1.46
N PRO A 209 10.47 -14.70 1.80
CA PRO A 209 10.65 -15.35 3.10
C PRO A 209 12.10 -15.70 3.44
N GLU A 210 12.98 -15.89 2.44
CA GLU A 210 14.41 -16.17 2.68
C GLU A 210 15.18 -14.97 3.22
N GLU A 211 14.64 -13.75 3.09
CA GLU A 211 15.25 -12.51 3.60
C GLU A 211 15.06 -12.34 5.12
N VAL A 212 14.29 -13.22 5.77
CA VAL A 212 14.03 -13.17 7.21
C VAL A 212 15.16 -13.86 7.97
N ILE A 213 15.89 -13.09 8.78
CA ILE A 213 16.98 -13.60 9.61
C ILE A 213 16.44 -14.11 10.94
N GLU A 214 15.59 -13.31 11.58
CA GLU A 214 15.09 -13.59 12.93
C GLU A 214 13.62 -13.22 13.04
N THR A 215 12.90 -14.03 13.82
CA THR A 215 11.53 -13.77 14.22
C THR A 215 11.38 -14.07 15.70
N SER A 216 10.80 -13.15 16.45
CA SER A 216 10.55 -13.29 17.87
C SER A 216 9.13 -12.88 18.24
N VAL A 217 8.62 -13.46 19.31
CA VAL A 217 7.29 -13.18 19.84
C VAL A 217 7.44 -12.68 21.26
N GLU A 218 6.96 -11.47 21.51
CA GLU A 218 6.99 -10.84 22.82
C GLU A 218 5.56 -10.52 23.28
N ARG A 219 5.26 -10.77 24.55
CA ARG A 219 3.98 -10.38 25.15
C ARG A 219 4.21 -9.28 26.17
N ARG A 220 3.64 -8.11 25.92
CA ARG A 220 3.71 -6.94 26.81
C ARG A 220 2.29 -6.64 27.32
N GLY A 221 2.01 -7.06 28.54
CA GLY A 221 0.67 -7.01 29.13
C GLY A 221 -0.32 -7.91 28.36
N ASP A 222 -1.43 -7.32 27.91
CA ASP A 222 -2.46 -8.03 27.14
C ASP A 222 -2.18 -8.06 25.63
N GLN A 223 -1.09 -7.41 25.20
CA GLN A 223 -0.76 -7.22 23.80
C GLN A 223 0.41 -8.11 23.39
N THR A 224 0.28 -8.78 22.25
CA THR A 224 1.36 -9.58 21.65
C THR A 224 1.97 -8.84 20.48
N PHE A 225 3.29 -8.90 20.40
CA PHE A 225 4.13 -8.28 19.40
C PHE A 225 4.91 -9.35 18.65
N TYR A 226 4.85 -9.31 17.32
CA TYR A 226 5.69 -10.12 16.46
C TYR A 226 6.79 -9.24 15.90
N THR A 227 8.04 -9.57 16.23
CA THR A 227 9.20 -8.81 15.81
C THR A 227 9.98 -9.59 14.78
N TYR A 228 10.44 -8.88 13.75
CA TYR A 228 11.11 -9.43 12.59
C TYR A 228 12.40 -8.67 12.33
N GLN A 229 13.46 -9.39 11.99
CA GLN A 229 14.68 -8.84 11.43
C GLN A 229 14.86 -9.40 10.02
N LEU A 230 14.96 -8.51 9.04
CA LEU A 230 15.13 -8.84 7.64
C LEU A 230 16.39 -8.18 7.08
N GLU A 231 17.10 -8.92 6.22
CA GLU A 231 18.17 -8.40 5.38
C GLU A 231 17.81 -8.57 3.92
N THR A 232 17.52 -7.44 3.28
CA THR A 232 16.80 -7.36 2.00
C THR A 232 17.62 -6.50 1.03
N PRO A 233 18.57 -7.07 0.27
CA PRO A 233 19.52 -6.31 -0.53
C PRO A 233 18.87 -5.47 -1.64
N PHE A 234 17.64 -5.82 -2.05
CA PHE A 234 16.89 -5.13 -3.11
C PHE A 234 15.66 -4.37 -2.61
N ALA A 235 15.49 -4.23 -1.29
CA ALA A 235 14.38 -3.47 -0.73
C ALA A 235 14.54 -1.97 -1.02
N LYS A 236 13.41 -1.29 -1.17
CA LYS A 236 13.36 0.15 -1.39
C LYS A 236 13.63 0.95 -0.10
N THR A 237 13.34 0.37 1.05
CA THR A 237 13.44 1.01 2.37
C THR A 237 14.85 0.95 2.99
N GLY A 238 15.73 0.12 2.45
CA GLY A 238 17.08 -0.13 2.99
C GLY A 238 17.40 -1.61 3.05
N GLN A 239 18.68 -1.95 3.25
CA GLN A 239 19.13 -3.35 3.32
C GLN A 239 18.73 -3.99 4.64
N HIS A 240 18.76 -3.25 5.75
CA HIS A 240 18.41 -3.77 7.07
C HIS A 240 17.05 -3.23 7.47
N ASN A 241 16.10 -4.14 7.75
CA ASN A 241 14.75 -3.78 8.17
C ASN A 241 14.42 -4.51 9.46
N LEU A 242 13.99 -3.74 10.46
CA LEU A 242 13.39 -4.22 11.68
C LEU A 242 11.90 -3.90 11.64
N ALA A 243 11.05 -4.88 11.94
CA ALA A 243 9.61 -4.66 11.96
C ALA A 243 9.00 -5.25 13.22
N THR A 244 7.98 -4.58 13.75
CA THR A 244 7.16 -5.08 14.84
C THR A 244 5.69 -4.95 14.47
N ALA A 245 4.96 -6.05 14.52
CA ALA A 245 3.53 -6.12 14.22
C ALA A 245 2.71 -6.39 15.48
N THR A 246 1.56 -5.72 15.59
CA THR A 246 0.60 -5.97 16.68
C THR A 246 -0.84 -5.65 16.23
N ALA A 247 -1.84 -6.29 16.82
CA ALA A 247 -3.25 -6.13 16.42
C ALA A 247 -4.08 -5.46 17.52
N LYS A 248 -4.69 -4.30 17.26
CA LYS A 248 -5.54 -3.61 18.23
C LYS A 248 -6.77 -3.01 17.55
N GLY A 249 -7.95 -3.25 18.11
CA GLY A 249 -9.22 -2.84 17.49
C GLY A 249 -9.42 -3.52 16.14
N SER A 250 -9.70 -2.74 15.10
CA SER A 250 -9.97 -3.20 13.73
C SER A 250 -8.73 -3.21 12.81
N VAL A 251 -7.54 -2.96 13.33
CA VAL A 251 -6.31 -2.84 12.53
C VAL A 251 -5.15 -3.65 13.10
N VAL A 252 -4.26 -4.07 12.21
CA VAL A 252 -2.91 -4.53 12.55
C VAL A 252 -1.95 -3.39 12.28
N MET A 253 -1.24 -2.96 13.32
CA MET A 253 -0.21 -1.95 13.25
C MET A 253 1.12 -2.63 12.96
N LEU A 254 1.84 -2.13 11.96
CA LEU A 254 3.16 -2.56 11.57
C LEU A 254 4.11 -1.37 11.72
N PHE A 255 5.03 -1.49 12.66
CA PHE A 255 6.05 -0.49 12.95
C PHE A 255 7.35 -0.94 12.31
N VAL A 256 7.85 -0.18 11.34
CA VAL A 256 9.02 -0.55 10.53
C VAL A 256 10.12 0.48 10.74
N VAL A 257 11.32 0.00 11.04
CA VAL A 257 12.55 0.78 11.11
C VAL A 257 13.51 0.21 10.06
N SER A 258 14.06 1.07 9.22
CA SER A 258 14.92 0.64 8.11
C SER A 258 16.21 1.45 8.06
N ALA A 259 17.27 0.81 7.55
CA ALA A 259 18.58 1.43 7.39
C ALA A 259 19.34 0.85 6.20
N THR A 260 20.19 1.68 5.62
CA THR A 260 21.27 1.21 4.73
C THR A 260 22.36 0.52 5.53
N ASP A 261 23.18 -0.29 4.88
CA ASP A 261 24.29 -1.00 5.54
C ASP A 261 25.22 -0.05 6.33
N LYS A 262 25.56 1.11 5.75
CA LYS A 262 26.38 2.13 6.42
C LYS A 262 25.73 2.69 7.69
N GLN A 263 24.43 2.96 7.63
CA GLN A 263 23.67 3.48 8.77
C GLN A 263 23.54 2.41 9.86
N TRP A 264 23.32 1.17 9.47
CA TRP A 264 23.19 0.03 10.37
C TRP A 264 24.44 -0.17 11.24
N GLN A 265 25.63 -0.17 10.64
CA GLN A 265 26.90 -0.32 11.36
C GLN A 265 27.09 0.72 12.48
N ALA A 266 26.54 1.93 12.32
CA ALA A 266 26.67 3.00 13.31
C ALA A 266 25.48 3.08 14.28
N SER A 267 24.28 2.68 13.84
CA SER A 267 23.01 3.03 14.51
C SER A 267 22.14 1.84 14.86
N GLU A 268 22.55 0.59 14.61
CA GLU A 268 21.76 -0.62 14.91
C GLU A 268 21.15 -0.58 16.31
N LYS A 269 21.96 -0.30 17.34
CA LYS A 269 21.50 -0.25 18.73
C LYS A 269 20.39 0.78 18.93
N LEU A 270 20.54 1.97 18.34
CA LEU A 270 19.55 3.04 18.40
C LEU A 270 18.25 2.62 17.69
N LEU A 271 18.34 2.00 16.52
CA LEU A 271 17.18 1.54 15.75
C LEU A 271 16.40 0.43 16.48
N ARG A 272 17.11 -0.50 17.15
CA ARG A 272 16.50 -1.52 18.01
C ARG A 272 15.80 -0.89 19.22
N THR A 273 16.41 0.09 19.88
CA THR A 273 15.78 0.83 20.99
C THR A 273 14.49 1.54 20.55
N ILE A 274 14.49 2.16 19.36
CA ILE A 274 13.28 2.77 18.79
C ILE A 274 12.21 1.70 18.56
N LEU A 275 12.56 0.56 17.96
CA LEU A 275 11.66 -0.58 17.71
C LEU A 275 10.98 -1.09 19.00
N GLU A 276 11.78 -1.33 20.04
CA GLU A 276 11.32 -1.86 21.32
C GLU A 276 10.40 -0.88 22.06
N SER A 277 10.59 0.43 21.87
CA SER A 277 9.76 1.47 22.49
C SER A 277 8.32 1.53 21.96
N PHE A 278 8.02 0.87 20.84
CA PHE A 278 6.72 0.94 20.21
C PHE A 278 5.63 0.31 21.08
N GLY A 279 4.57 1.07 21.33
CA GLY A 279 3.38 0.64 22.08
C GLY A 279 2.08 1.17 21.49
N VAL A 280 1.00 0.40 21.63
CA VAL A 280 -0.34 0.71 21.10
C VAL A 280 -1.38 0.61 22.20
#